data_AF-A0A094P7T4-F1
#
_entry.id   AF-A0A094P7T4-F1
#
_cell.length_a   1.000
_cell.length_b   1.000
_cell.length_c   1.000
_cell.angle_alpha   90.00
_cell.angle_beta   90.00
_cell.angle_gamma   90.00
#
_symmetry.space_group_name_H-M   'P 1'
#
loop_
_entity.id
_entity.type
_entity.pdbx_description
1 polymer ?
#
loop_
_entity_poly.entity_id
_entity_poly.type
_entity_poly.pdbx_seq_one_letter_code
_entity_poly.pdbx_strand_id
1 'polypeptide(L)'
;MLCPIDQSALEMSERSGIEIDYCPQCRGVWLDRGEIDKIIERSVPQAPSGGDRYDDSRNYRDAPRSSSPPKRKENWLGELFG
;
A
#
# COMPACT_ATOMS: atom_id res chain seq x y z
N MET A 1 -27.12 -6.06 -16.83
CA MET A 1 -27.00 -4.64 -17.24
C MET A 1 -26.20 -4.57 -18.55
N LEU A 2 -26.32 -3.51 -19.36
CA LEU A 2 -25.58 -3.40 -20.63
C LEU A 2 -24.31 -2.55 -20.44
N CYS A 3 -23.23 -2.93 -21.13
CA CYS A 3 -22.01 -2.14 -21.18
C CYS A 3 -22.28 -0.81 -21.90
N PRO A 4 -21.95 0.36 -21.34
CA PRO A 4 -22.18 1.64 -22.01
C PRO A 4 -21.16 1.94 -23.12
N ILE A 5 -20.13 1.10 -23.29
CA ILE A 5 -19.12 1.24 -24.36
C ILE A 5 -19.56 0.48 -25.62
N ASP A 6 -19.95 -0.78 -25.47
CA ASP A 6 -20.22 -1.69 -26.60
C ASP A 6 -21.63 -2.32 -26.58
N GLN A 7 -22.46 -1.98 -25.59
CA GLN A 7 -23.83 -2.48 -25.39
C GLN A 7 -23.95 -4.00 -25.18
N SER A 8 -22.85 -4.69 -24.91
CA SER A 8 -22.87 -6.12 -24.58
C SER A 8 -23.44 -6.36 -23.19
N ALA A 9 -23.96 -7.56 -22.94
CA ALA A 9 -24.36 -7.96 -21.59
C ALA A 9 -23.13 -8.04 -20.68
N LEU A 10 -23.20 -7.39 -19.51
CA LEU A 10 -22.20 -7.52 -18.46
C LEU A 10 -22.36 -8.88 -17.77
N GLU A 11 -21.22 -9.49 -17.43
CA GLU A 11 -21.15 -10.72 -16.66
C GLU A 11 -20.72 -10.41 -15.22
N MET A 12 -21.42 -11.00 -14.26
CA MET A 12 -21.07 -10.91 -12.84
C MET A 12 -19.94 -11.88 -12.51
N SER A 13 -18.92 -11.39 -11.81
CA SER A 13 -17.81 -12.20 -11.29
C SER A 13 -17.49 -11.76 -9.87
N GLU A 14 -16.99 -12.67 -9.04
CA GLU A 14 -16.41 -12.33 -7.74
C GLU A 14 -14.87 -12.40 -7.84
N ARG A 15 -14.17 -11.39 -7.35
CA ARG A 15 -12.71 -11.40 -7.23
C ARG A 15 -12.28 -10.85 -5.88
N SER A 16 -11.50 -11.64 -5.14
CA SER A 16 -11.00 -11.25 -3.80
C SER A 16 -12.12 -10.90 -2.80
N GLY A 17 -13.30 -11.54 -2.93
CA GLY A 17 -14.48 -11.26 -2.10
C GLY A 17 -15.24 -9.98 -2.48
N ILE A 18 -15.05 -9.49 -3.71
CA ILE A 18 -15.67 -8.27 -4.24
C ILE A 18 -16.42 -8.67 -5.51
N GLU A 19 -17.72 -8.42 -5.52
CA GLU A 19 -18.56 -8.58 -6.71
C GLU A 19 -18.17 -7.51 -7.72
N ILE A 20 -18.02 -7.90 -8.99
CA ILE A 20 -17.65 -7.01 -10.09
C ILE A 20 -18.49 -7.36 -11.32
N ASP A 21 -18.93 -6.34 -12.05
CA ASP A 21 -19.50 -6.52 -13.39
C ASP A 21 -18.42 -6.26 -14.44
N TYR A 22 -18.14 -7.26 -15.28
CA TYR A 22 -17.15 -7.13 -16.35
C TYR A 22 -17.78 -7.36 -17.73
N CYS A 23 -17.29 -6.65 -18.73
CA CYS A 23 -17.68 -6.88 -20.13
C CYS A 23 -16.68 -7.82 -20.81
N PRO A 24 -17.09 -8.97 -21.37
CA PRO A 24 -16.18 -9.87 -22.08
C PRO A 24 -15.72 -9.33 -23.43
N GLN A 25 -16.41 -8.33 -24.00
CA GLN A 25 -16.09 -7.76 -25.30
C GLN A 25 -15.03 -6.64 -25.20
N CYS A 26 -15.33 -5.53 -24.50
CA CYS A 26 -14.36 -4.44 -24.33
C CYS A 26 -13.38 -4.63 -23.15
N ARG A 27 -13.60 -5.62 -22.27
CA ARG A 27 -12.84 -5.86 -21.04
C ARG A 27 -12.94 -4.72 -20.00
N GLY A 28 -13.99 -3.90 -20.09
CA GLY A 28 -14.30 -2.90 -19.07
C GLY A 28 -14.81 -3.54 -17.77
N VAL A 29 -14.49 -2.91 -16.63
CA VAL A 29 -14.99 -3.30 -15.30
C VAL A 29 -15.83 -2.17 -14.75
N TRP A 30 -17.01 -2.51 -14.24
CA TRP A 30 -18.00 -1.60 -13.68
C TRP A 30 -18.21 -1.97 -12.22
N LEU A 31 -18.09 -0.97 -11.34
CA LEU A 31 -18.14 -1.13 -9.90
C LEU A 31 -19.13 -0.13 -9.32
N ASP A 32 -19.90 -0.56 -8.34
CA ASP A 32 -20.72 0.34 -7.53
C ASP A 32 -19.86 1.09 -6.51
N ARG A 33 -20.39 2.22 -6.01
CA ARG A 33 -19.64 3.11 -5.11
C ARG A 33 -19.12 2.41 -3.84
N GLY A 34 -19.84 1.43 -3.31
CA GLY A 34 -19.44 0.65 -2.13
C GLY A 34 -18.45 -0.49 -2.41
N GLU A 35 -18.22 -0.86 -3.66
CA GLU A 35 -17.25 -1.90 -4.04
C GLU A 35 -15.84 -1.32 -4.17
N ILE A 36 -15.73 -0.06 -4.64
CA ILE A 36 -14.47 0.66 -4.76
C ILE A 36 -13.76 0.76 -3.40
N ASP A 37 -14.50 1.10 -2.33
CA ASP A 37 -13.94 1.23 -0.99
C ASP A 37 -13.30 -0.10 -0.51
N LYS A 38 -13.97 -1.24 -0.78
CA LYS A 38 -13.45 -2.58 -0.47
C LYS A 38 -12.17 -2.91 -1.25
N ILE A 39 -12.08 -2.49 -2.51
CA ILE A 39 -10.88 -2.70 -3.33
C ILE A 39 -9.72 -1.87 -2.78
N ILE A 40 -9.95 -0.62 -2.40
CA ILE A 40 -8.90 0.27 -1.88
C ILE A 40 -8.31 -0.30 -0.59
N GLU A 41 -9.14 -0.74 0.36
CA GLU A 41 -8.66 -1.32 1.61
C GLU A 41 -7.77 -2.55 1.39
N ARG A 42 -8.08 -3.38 0.39
CA ARG A 42 -7.42 -4.67 0.15
C ARG A 42 -6.27 -4.62 -0.85
N SER A 43 -6.20 -3.58 -1.67
CA SER A 43 -5.16 -3.37 -2.68
C SER A 43 -3.91 -2.69 -2.14
N VAL A 44 -3.98 -2.04 -0.97
CA VAL A 44 -2.80 -1.57 -0.26
C VAL A 44 -2.15 -2.80 0.37
N PRO A 45 -0.99 -3.27 -0.12
CA PRO A 45 -0.26 -4.31 0.60
C PRO A 45 0.00 -3.78 2.01
N GLN A 46 -0.53 -4.48 3.03
CA GLN A 46 -0.21 -4.19 4.41
C GLN A 46 1.32 -4.26 4.52
N ALA A 47 1.96 -3.11 4.68
CA ALA A 47 3.34 -3.07 5.12
C ALA A 47 3.39 -3.88 6.41
N PRO A 48 4.33 -4.82 6.58
CA PRO A 48 4.44 -5.57 7.82
C PRO A 48 4.55 -4.55 8.95
N SER A 49 3.55 -4.54 9.84
CA SER A 49 3.58 -3.80 11.08
C SER A 49 4.64 -4.44 11.97
N GLY A 50 5.90 -4.13 11.69
CA GLY A 50 7.05 -4.39 12.54
C GLY A 50 6.86 -3.60 13.82
N GLY A 51 6.21 -4.23 14.80
CA GLY A 51 6.17 -3.73 16.16
C GLY A 51 7.56 -3.84 16.76
N ASP A 52 8.32 -2.75 16.74
CA ASP A 52 9.45 -2.58 17.62
C ASP A 52 9.07 -1.57 18.72
N ARG A 53 9.01 -2.15 19.91
CA ARG A 53 8.72 -1.58 21.23
C ARG A 53 9.42 -0.23 21.42
N TYR A 54 8.64 0.84 21.57
CA TYR A 54 9.11 2.03 22.29
C TYR A 54 9.15 1.66 23.79
N ASP A 55 10.28 1.08 24.21
CA ASP A 55 10.58 0.85 25.61
C ASP A 55 10.83 2.18 26.31
N ASP A 56 10.17 2.28 27.44
CA ASP A 56 10.04 3.38 28.37
C ASP A 56 11.34 3.58 29.20
N SER A 57 11.44 4.74 29.86
CA SER A 57 12.35 5.02 30.97
C SER A 57 13.85 5.26 30.69
N ARG A 58 14.25 6.55 30.77
CA ARG A 58 15.07 7.07 31.89
C ARG A 58 15.36 8.57 31.76
N ASN A 59 14.67 9.33 32.60
CA ASN A 59 15.16 10.46 33.38
C ASN A 59 16.69 10.69 33.32
N TYR A 60 17.16 11.67 32.55
CA TYR A 60 18.53 12.19 32.59
C TYR A 60 18.50 13.64 33.08
N ARG A 61 18.30 13.79 34.40
CA ARG A 61 18.87 14.93 35.12
C ARG A 61 20.38 14.71 35.20
N ASP A 62 21.13 15.74 34.83
CA ASP A 62 22.56 15.95 35.11
C ASP A 62 23.60 15.06 34.42
N ALA A 63 24.16 15.54 33.29
CA ALA A 63 25.61 15.51 33.02
C ALA A 63 25.96 16.34 31.77
N PRO A 64 26.88 17.34 31.84
CA PRO A 64 27.47 17.96 30.66
C PRO A 64 28.80 17.29 30.33
N ARG A 65 29.02 16.86 29.07
CA ARG A 65 30.35 16.75 28.45
C ARG A 65 30.28 16.37 26.97
N SER A 66 30.66 17.36 26.14
CA SER A 66 31.51 17.24 24.94
C SER A 66 31.40 16.01 24.04
N SER A 67 31.01 16.23 22.78
CA SER A 67 31.84 16.00 21.57
C SER A 67 31.07 15.40 20.39
N SER A 68 30.98 16.21 19.33
CA SER A 68 30.93 15.85 17.90
C SER A 68 29.57 15.46 17.27
N PRO A 69 29.22 16.05 16.11
CA PRO A 69 28.04 15.68 15.33
C PRO A 69 28.23 14.34 14.58
N PRO A 70 27.14 13.63 14.22
CA PRO A 70 27.22 12.35 13.55
C PRO A 70 27.85 12.44 12.14
N LYS A 71 28.67 11.43 11.82
CA LYS A 71 29.40 11.27 10.56
C LYS A 71 28.46 11.07 9.36
N ARG A 72 28.93 11.57 8.22
CA ARG A 72 28.33 11.50 6.88
C ARG A 72 28.03 10.06 6.45
N LYS A 73 26.93 9.93 5.70
CA LYS A 73 26.46 8.73 5.03
C LYS A 73 27.39 8.43 3.85
N GLU A 74 28.02 7.27 3.86
CA GLU A 74 28.86 6.81 2.77
C GLU A 74 28.35 5.46 2.23
N ASN A 75 27.91 5.49 0.97
CA ASN A 75 28.33 4.56 -0.10
C ASN A 75 27.56 3.24 -0.33
N TRP A 76 26.22 3.22 -0.20
CA TRP A 76 25.40 2.07 -0.63
C TRP A 76 25.22 1.93 -2.17
N LEU A 77 25.55 2.94 -2.98
CA LEU A 77 25.33 2.90 -4.44
C LEU A 77 26.51 2.36 -5.27
N GLY A 78 27.57 1.84 -4.63
CA GLY A 78 28.77 1.34 -5.31
C GLY A 78 28.71 -0.12 -5.78
N GLU A 79 27.77 -0.93 -5.28
CA GLU A 79 27.69 -2.37 -5.57
C GLU A 79 26.59 -2.73 -6.58
N LEU A 80 25.81 -1.75 -7.09
CA LEU A 80 24.72 -2.01 -8.04
C LEU A 80 25.13 -1.92 -9.52
N PHE A 81 26.34 -1.43 -9.81
CA PHE A 81 26.87 -1.29 -11.18
C PHE A 81 28.36 -1.67 -11.30
N GLY A 82 28.81 -2.62 -10.47
CA GLY A 82 30.12 -3.28 -10.60
C GLY A 82 29.96 -4.68 -11.16
#